data_AF-B4SB72-F1
#
_entry.id   AF-B4SB72-F1
#
_cell.length_a   1.000
_cell.length_b   1.000
_cell.length_c   1.000
_cell.angle_alpha   90.00
_cell.angle_beta   90.00
_cell.angle_gamma   90.00
#
_symmetry.space_group_name_H-M   'P 1'
#
loop_
_entity.id
_entity.type
_entity.pdbx_description
1 polymer ?
#
loop_
_entity_poly.entity_id
_entity_poly.type
_entity_poly.pdbx_seq_one_letter_code
_entity_poly.pdbx_strand_id
1 'polypeptide(L)'
;MQRQIITIDEKKCTGCGDCIPGCPEGALQVIDGKARLISDLFCDGLGACIGHCPTGAMNIVSREAEAYDEKRVMHESIVKGGANVIAAHLRHLMDHGQNEFVGQALEYLEEQGIANPLECGAVSQTETRHANAGQQHAPHAGGCPGSRTIDFNANGKTEAAVAAMPGAPVQSALRQWPIQLHLVSPQAPCFERSDLLLAADCAAFAVGDFHGKFMQGKSLAIACPKLDSGMEIYVEKLAAMIDLSHINTITVAIMEVPCCGGLMSIVAEAQRRASRKVPVKKVVISLQGETLSEEWV
;
A
#
# COMPACT_ATOMS: atom_id res chain seq x y z
N MET A 1 11.72 -10.41 -13.97
CA MET A 1 11.97 -10.83 -12.57
C MET A 1 10.77 -11.64 -12.10
N GLN A 2 10.96 -12.78 -11.43
CA GLN A 2 9.81 -13.52 -10.88
C GLN A 2 9.18 -12.73 -9.73
N ARG A 3 7.85 -12.53 -9.76
CA ARG A 3 7.10 -11.93 -8.66
C ARG A 3 6.07 -12.91 -8.12
N GLN A 4 5.84 -12.85 -6.82
CA GLN A 4 4.74 -13.55 -6.18
C GLN A 4 3.44 -12.77 -6.42
N ILE A 5 2.38 -13.47 -6.80
CA ILE A 5 1.06 -12.86 -6.97
C ILE A 5 -0.03 -13.77 -6.41
N ILE A 6 -1.09 -13.15 -5.93
CA ILE A 6 -2.27 -13.84 -5.45
C ILE A 6 -3.13 -14.30 -6.62
N THR A 7 -3.51 -15.57 -6.61
CA THR A 7 -4.47 -16.19 -7.53
C THR A 7 -5.64 -16.78 -6.75
N ILE A 8 -6.83 -16.72 -7.34
CA ILE A 8 -8.10 -17.08 -6.69
C ILE A 8 -8.72 -18.26 -7.43
N ASP A 9 -8.94 -19.37 -6.72
CA ASP A 9 -9.67 -20.54 -7.23
C ASP A 9 -11.17 -20.22 -7.28
N GLU A 10 -11.68 -19.98 -8.49
CA GLU A 10 -13.08 -19.61 -8.71
C GLU A 10 -14.08 -20.67 -8.27
N LYS A 11 -13.67 -21.95 -8.26
CA LYS A 11 -14.54 -23.06 -7.85
C LYS A 11 -14.74 -23.07 -6.34
N LYS A 12 -13.72 -22.68 -5.58
CA LYS A 12 -13.77 -22.60 -4.11
C LYS A 12 -14.24 -21.25 -3.59
N CYS A 13 -14.06 -20.18 -4.37
CA CYS A 13 -14.47 -18.85 -3.95
C CYS A 13 -15.99 -18.75 -3.88
N THR A 14 -16.53 -18.31 -2.75
CA THR A 14 -17.98 -18.10 -2.56
C THR A 14 -18.39 -16.63 -2.71
N GLY A 15 -17.42 -15.72 -2.90
CA GLY A 15 -17.68 -14.29 -2.95
C GLY A 15 -18.00 -13.66 -1.59
N CYS A 16 -17.70 -14.32 -0.45
CA CYS A 16 -18.00 -13.79 0.88
C CYS A 16 -17.33 -12.43 1.18
N GLY A 17 -16.18 -12.14 0.56
CA GLY A 17 -15.48 -10.87 0.70
C GLY A 17 -14.54 -10.77 1.90
N ASP A 18 -14.40 -11.81 2.73
CA ASP A 18 -13.55 -11.82 3.93
C ASP A 18 -12.07 -11.51 3.65
N CYS A 19 -11.61 -11.79 2.44
CA CYS A 19 -10.24 -11.48 1.99
C CYS A 19 -10.02 -9.99 1.70
N ILE A 20 -11.07 -9.18 1.49
CA ILE A 20 -10.95 -7.77 1.13
C ILE A 20 -10.36 -6.95 2.29
N PRO A 21 -10.88 -7.02 3.54
CA PRO A 21 -10.26 -6.32 4.67
C PRO A 21 -8.82 -6.78 4.94
N GLY A 22 -8.50 -8.03 4.60
CA GLY A 22 -7.16 -8.60 4.70
C GLY A 22 -6.20 -8.23 3.56
N CYS A 23 -6.61 -7.39 2.60
CA CYS A 23 -5.76 -6.85 1.55
C CYS A 23 -5.48 -5.37 1.83
N PRO A 24 -4.36 -5.04 2.50
CA PRO A 24 -4.03 -3.66 2.85
C PRO A 24 -3.90 -2.76 1.61
N GLU A 25 -3.46 -3.35 0.49
CA GLU A 25 -3.21 -2.67 -0.76
C GLU A 25 -4.49 -2.37 -1.56
N GLY A 26 -5.65 -2.90 -1.15
CA GLY A 26 -6.92 -2.69 -1.84
C GLY A 26 -7.02 -3.36 -3.22
N ALA A 27 -6.19 -4.35 -3.51
CA ALA A 27 -6.14 -5.03 -4.81
C ALA A 27 -7.31 -6.00 -5.08
N LEU A 28 -8.16 -6.26 -4.09
CA LEU A 28 -9.26 -7.22 -4.15
C LEU A 28 -10.64 -6.54 -4.13
N GLN A 29 -11.55 -7.00 -4.99
CA GLN A 29 -12.97 -6.65 -4.96
C GLN A 29 -13.86 -7.88 -5.19
N VAL A 30 -15.09 -7.84 -4.67
CA VAL A 30 -16.10 -8.84 -5.04
C VAL A 30 -16.85 -8.33 -6.26
N ILE A 31 -16.73 -9.06 -7.37
CA ILE A 31 -17.40 -8.74 -8.64
C ILE A 31 -18.08 -10.03 -9.12
N ASP A 32 -19.36 -9.90 -9.50
CA ASP A 32 -20.20 -11.01 -9.97
C ASP A 32 -20.23 -12.21 -9.00
N GLY A 33 -20.29 -11.92 -7.69
CA GLY A 33 -20.37 -12.93 -6.64
C GLY A 33 -19.07 -13.71 -6.40
N LYS A 34 -17.92 -13.22 -6.87
CA LYS A 34 -16.60 -13.82 -6.65
C LYS A 34 -15.57 -12.75 -6.27
N ALA A 35 -14.61 -13.11 -5.44
CA ALA A 35 -13.44 -12.28 -5.22
C ALA A 35 -12.60 -12.24 -6.52
N ARG A 36 -12.15 -11.05 -6.90
CA ARG A 36 -11.33 -10.77 -8.07
C ARG A 36 -10.14 -9.91 -7.65
N LEU A 37 -8.98 -10.25 -8.20
CA LEU A 37 -7.82 -9.37 -8.19
C LEU A 37 -8.01 -8.34 -9.31
N ILE A 38 -8.30 -7.10 -8.93
CA ILE A 38 -8.61 -6.03 -9.89
C ILE A 38 -7.36 -5.34 -10.42
N SER A 39 -6.22 -5.52 -9.76
CA SER A 39 -4.95 -4.98 -10.22
C SER A 39 -3.79 -5.83 -9.73
N ASP A 40 -3.01 -6.32 -10.69
CA ASP A 40 -1.77 -7.02 -10.41
C ASP A 40 -0.67 -6.08 -9.90
N LEU A 41 -0.79 -4.78 -10.17
CA LEU A 41 0.19 -3.77 -9.76
C LEU A 41 0.18 -3.56 -8.24
N PHE A 42 -1.02 -3.54 -7.66
CA PHE A 42 -1.21 -3.34 -6.22
C PHE A 42 -1.15 -4.65 -5.43
N CYS A 43 -1.01 -5.80 -6.09
CA CYS A 43 -0.73 -7.04 -5.38
C CYS A 43 0.75 -7.08 -4.98
N ASP A 44 1.04 -6.86 -3.70
CA ASP A 44 2.39 -6.98 -3.14
C ASP A 44 2.93 -8.43 -3.14
N GLY A 45 2.04 -9.42 -3.27
CA GLY A 45 2.39 -10.84 -3.31
C GLY A 45 2.66 -11.46 -1.95
N LEU A 46 2.48 -10.72 -0.85
CA LEU A 46 2.83 -11.15 0.50
C LEU A 46 1.78 -12.05 1.16
N GLY A 47 0.58 -12.13 0.58
CA GLY A 47 -0.41 -13.13 1.01
C GLY A 47 -1.14 -12.82 2.31
N ALA A 48 -1.16 -11.57 2.78
CA ALA A 48 -1.95 -11.15 3.93
C ALA A 48 -3.44 -11.57 3.83
N CYS A 49 -3.99 -11.62 2.61
CA CYS A 49 -5.37 -12.01 2.35
C CYS A 49 -5.65 -13.53 2.41
N ILE A 50 -4.62 -14.38 2.42
CA ILE A 50 -4.79 -15.85 2.32
C ILE A 50 -5.43 -16.42 3.57
N GLY A 51 -4.94 -16.02 4.75
CA GLY A 51 -5.45 -16.49 6.04
C GLY A 51 -6.90 -16.08 6.33
N HIS A 52 -7.41 -15.11 5.58
CA HIS A 52 -8.77 -14.60 5.73
C HIS A 52 -9.79 -15.37 4.86
N CYS A 53 -9.35 -16.25 3.97
CA CYS A 53 -10.26 -16.99 3.10
C CYS A 53 -10.78 -18.28 3.78
N PRO A 54 -12.05 -18.35 4.19
CA PRO A 54 -12.58 -19.51 4.92
C PRO A 54 -12.62 -20.79 4.07
N THR A 55 -12.65 -20.65 2.74
CA THR A 55 -12.68 -21.79 1.81
C THR A 55 -11.31 -22.18 1.25
N GLY A 56 -10.25 -21.45 1.61
CA GLY A 56 -8.90 -21.70 1.09
C GLY A 56 -8.80 -21.53 -0.43
N ALA A 57 -9.51 -20.55 -1.00
CA ALA A 57 -9.50 -20.26 -2.42
C ALA A 57 -8.27 -19.45 -2.88
N MET A 58 -7.54 -18.83 -1.97
CA MET A 58 -6.43 -17.91 -2.27
C MET A 58 -5.09 -18.66 -2.28
N ASN A 59 -4.28 -18.47 -3.32
CA ASN A 59 -2.95 -19.08 -3.46
C ASN A 59 -1.92 -18.05 -3.90
N ILE A 60 -0.66 -18.23 -3.49
CA ILE A 60 0.48 -17.48 -4.07
C ILE A 60 1.05 -18.31 -5.20
N VAL A 61 1.20 -17.69 -6.37
CA VAL A 61 1.95 -18.26 -7.48
C VAL A 61 3.13 -17.35 -7.82
N SER A 62 4.28 -17.97 -8.07
CA SER A 62 5.43 -17.27 -8.65
C SER A 62 5.30 -17.32 -10.17
N ARG A 63 5.29 -16.15 -10.82
CA ARG A 63 5.36 -16.06 -12.29
C ARG A 63 6.38 -15.02 -12.70
N GLU A 64 6.99 -15.20 -13.88
CA GLU A 64 7.86 -14.18 -14.45
C GLU A 64 7.06 -12.91 -14.72
N ALA A 65 7.42 -11.84 -14.01
CA ALA A 65 7.03 -10.49 -14.37
C ALA A 65 8.15 -9.92 -15.24
N GLU A 66 7.89 -9.87 -16.54
CA GLU A 66 8.54 -8.88 -17.39
C GLU A 66 8.08 -7.48 -16.96
N ALA A 67 8.60 -6.41 -17.59
CA ALA A 67 8.14 -5.06 -17.31
C ALA A 67 6.60 -5.01 -17.35
N TYR A 68 6.02 -4.21 -16.45
CA TYR A 68 4.57 -4.07 -16.36
C TYR A 68 4.02 -3.66 -17.74
N ASP A 69 3.11 -4.49 -18.26
CA ASP A 69 2.46 -4.30 -19.55
C ASP A 69 0.96 -4.42 -19.28
N GLU A 70 0.28 -3.28 -19.36
CA GLU A 70 -1.15 -3.20 -19.08
C GLU A 70 -1.96 -4.00 -20.08
N LYS A 71 -1.57 -4.04 -21.37
CA LYS A 71 -2.27 -4.83 -22.39
C LYS A 71 -2.28 -6.31 -22.04
N ARG A 72 -1.16 -6.82 -21.51
CA ARG A 72 -1.09 -8.21 -21.03
C ARG A 72 -1.96 -8.46 -19.79
N VAL A 73 -1.97 -7.56 -18.82
CA VAL A 73 -2.85 -7.64 -17.63
C VAL A 73 -4.31 -7.69 -18.06
N MET A 74 -4.67 -6.84 -19.04
CA MET A 74 -5.99 -6.81 -19.65
C MET A 74 -6.35 -8.16 -20.28
N HIS A 75 -5.46 -8.75 -21.07
CA HIS A 75 -5.65 -10.06 -21.71
C HIS A 75 -5.76 -11.22 -20.71
N GLU A 76 -4.86 -11.29 -19.74
CA GLU A 76 -4.71 -12.47 -18.89
C GLU A 76 -5.73 -12.54 -17.76
N SER A 77 -6.15 -11.39 -17.22
CA SER A 77 -6.92 -11.32 -15.97
C SER A 77 -8.19 -10.48 -16.11
N ILE A 78 -8.08 -9.23 -16.60
CA ILE A 78 -9.19 -8.26 -16.49
C ILE A 78 -10.33 -8.58 -17.45
N VAL A 79 -10.04 -8.84 -18.72
CA VAL A 79 -11.07 -9.13 -19.73
C VAL A 79 -11.81 -10.44 -19.45
N LYS A 80 -11.12 -11.46 -18.92
CA LYS A 80 -11.75 -12.72 -18.51
C LYS A 80 -12.79 -12.52 -17.40
N GLY A 81 -12.63 -11.47 -16.61
CA GLY A 81 -13.57 -11.06 -15.56
C GLY A 81 -14.85 -10.40 -16.09
N GLY A 82 -14.92 -10.03 -17.37
CA GLY A 82 -16.10 -9.43 -17.98
C GLY A 82 -16.22 -7.91 -17.78
N ALA A 83 -17.31 -7.33 -18.29
CA ALA A 83 -17.49 -5.88 -18.41
C ALA A 83 -17.40 -5.12 -17.07
N ASN A 84 -17.92 -5.70 -15.98
CA ASN A 84 -17.87 -5.08 -14.65
C ASN A 84 -16.43 -5.01 -14.10
N VAL A 85 -15.63 -6.04 -14.35
CA VAL A 85 -14.21 -6.09 -13.94
C VAL A 85 -13.39 -5.09 -14.75
N ILE A 86 -13.63 -5.00 -16.05
CA ILE A 86 -13.01 -3.98 -16.92
C ILE A 86 -13.37 -2.57 -16.42
N ALA A 87 -14.65 -2.30 -16.10
CA ALA A 87 -15.10 -1.00 -15.57
C ALA A 87 -14.45 -0.65 -14.22
N ALA A 88 -14.31 -1.63 -13.32
CA ALA A 88 -13.68 -1.45 -12.03
C ALA A 88 -12.18 -1.16 -12.18
N HIS A 89 -11.50 -1.92 -13.04
CA HIS A 89 -10.08 -1.78 -13.32
C HIS A 89 -9.74 -0.41 -13.94
N LEU A 90 -10.49 0.03 -14.97
CA LEU A 90 -10.28 1.34 -15.59
C LEU A 90 -10.48 2.50 -14.59
N ARG A 91 -11.57 2.47 -13.80
CA ARG A 91 -11.81 3.48 -12.75
C ARG A 91 -10.69 3.52 -11.72
N HIS A 92 -10.21 2.35 -11.34
CA HIS A 92 -9.12 2.23 -10.39
C HIS A 92 -7.82 2.84 -10.92
N LEU A 93 -7.41 2.53 -12.16
CA LEU A 93 -6.24 3.17 -12.77
C LEU A 93 -6.37 4.70 -12.82
N MET A 94 -7.56 5.20 -13.15
CA MET A 94 -7.86 6.65 -13.16
C MET A 94 -7.77 7.27 -11.76
N ASP A 95 -8.31 6.60 -10.74
CA ASP A 95 -8.26 7.07 -9.34
C ASP A 95 -6.82 7.12 -8.79
N HIS A 96 -5.90 6.35 -9.36
CA HIS A 96 -4.49 6.35 -9.00
C HIS A 96 -3.61 7.19 -9.93
N GLY A 97 -4.21 7.98 -10.83
CA GLY A 97 -3.49 8.89 -11.73
C GLY A 97 -2.58 8.18 -12.75
N GLN A 98 -2.81 6.89 -13.01
CA GLN A 98 -1.99 6.05 -13.89
C GLN A 98 -2.36 6.27 -15.38
N ASN A 99 -2.25 7.52 -15.85
CA ASN A 99 -2.79 7.93 -17.16
C ASN A 99 -2.20 7.14 -18.34
N GLU A 100 -0.93 6.76 -18.26
CA GLU A 100 -0.27 5.97 -19.31
C GLU A 100 -0.89 4.56 -19.42
N PHE A 101 -1.12 3.90 -18.28
CA PHE A 101 -1.75 2.58 -18.25
C PHE A 101 -3.24 2.64 -18.61
N VAL A 102 -3.95 3.70 -18.22
CA VAL A 102 -5.33 3.91 -18.72
C VAL A 102 -5.34 3.94 -20.26
N GLY A 103 -4.39 4.66 -20.88
CA GLY A 103 -4.26 4.69 -22.34
C GLY A 103 -4.01 3.30 -22.94
N GLN A 104 -3.07 2.54 -22.39
CA GLN A 104 -2.76 1.18 -22.84
C GLN A 104 -3.94 0.21 -22.69
N ALA A 105 -4.69 0.31 -21.59
CA ALA A 105 -5.87 -0.52 -21.34
C ALA A 105 -7.00 -0.23 -22.34
N LEU A 106 -7.24 1.05 -22.65
CA LEU A 106 -8.25 1.46 -23.64
C LEU A 106 -7.84 1.02 -25.06
N GLU A 107 -6.57 1.20 -25.42
CA GLU A 107 -6.04 0.75 -26.71
C GLU A 107 -6.21 -0.77 -26.89
N TYR A 108 -5.94 -1.56 -25.85
CA TYR A 108 -6.17 -3.00 -25.88
C TYR A 108 -7.65 -3.36 -26.09
N LEU A 109 -8.58 -2.66 -25.43
CA LEU A 109 -10.02 -2.90 -25.63
C LEU A 109 -10.44 -2.60 -27.06
N GLU A 110 -9.92 -1.53 -27.66
CA GLU A 110 -10.15 -1.17 -29.07
C GLU A 110 -9.60 -2.24 -30.03
N GLU A 111 -8.34 -2.66 -29.84
CA GLU A 111 -7.68 -3.70 -30.64
C GLU A 111 -8.43 -5.04 -30.62
N GLN A 112 -9.02 -5.41 -29.48
CA GLN A 112 -9.77 -6.66 -29.31
C GLN A 112 -11.27 -6.51 -29.64
N GLY A 113 -11.73 -5.33 -30.03
CA GLY A 113 -13.14 -5.06 -30.33
C GLY A 113 -14.07 -5.21 -29.12
N ILE A 114 -13.55 -5.00 -27.91
CA ILE A 114 -14.29 -5.09 -26.65
C ILE A 114 -14.83 -3.71 -26.30
N ALA A 115 -16.15 -3.60 -26.11
CA ALA A 115 -16.78 -2.31 -25.77
C ALA A 115 -16.26 -1.76 -24.44
N ASN A 116 -15.91 -0.48 -24.40
CA ASN A 116 -15.53 0.22 -23.18
C ASN A 116 -16.76 0.33 -22.24
N PRO A 117 -16.77 -0.37 -21.09
CA PRO A 117 -17.91 -0.38 -20.18
C PRO A 117 -18.13 0.96 -19.45
N LEU A 118 -17.21 1.92 -19.55
CA LEU A 118 -17.36 3.27 -19.01
C LEU A 118 -18.05 4.23 -19.99
N GLU A 119 -18.07 3.94 -21.29
CA GLU A 119 -18.72 4.77 -22.31
C GLU A 119 -20.12 4.27 -22.67
N CYS A 120 -20.31 2.96 -22.69
CA CYS A 120 -21.64 2.38 -22.74
C CYS A 120 -22.24 2.50 -21.34
N GLY A 121 -23.33 3.26 -21.16
CA GLY A 121 -24.09 3.36 -19.90
C GLY A 121 -24.76 2.05 -19.42
N ALA A 122 -24.15 0.91 -19.68
CA ALA A 122 -24.60 -0.45 -19.41
C ALA A 122 -24.11 -1.00 -18.07
N VAL A 123 -23.59 -0.16 -17.16
CA VAL A 123 -23.54 -0.49 -15.73
C VAL A 123 -24.73 0.19 -15.06
N SER A 124 -25.91 -0.40 -15.27
CA SER A 124 -27.10 -0.05 -14.50
C SER A 124 -26.80 -0.30 -13.03
N GLN A 125 -26.95 0.75 -12.23
CA GLN A 125 -27.20 0.66 -10.79
C GLN A 125 -28.47 -0.18 -10.57
N THR A 126 -28.36 -1.50 -10.66
CA THR A 126 -29.46 -2.40 -10.31
C THR A 126 -29.42 -2.61 -8.81
N GLU A 127 -30.05 -1.67 -8.11
CA GLU A 127 -30.59 -1.89 -6.77
C GLU A 127 -31.53 -3.10 -6.82
N THR A 128 -31.05 -4.31 -6.49
CA THR A 128 -31.95 -5.37 -6.03
C THR A 128 -32.52 -4.95 -4.68
N ARG A 129 -33.66 -4.25 -4.72
CA ARG A 129 -34.54 -4.01 -3.57
C ARG A 129 -35.08 -5.34 -3.07
N HIS A 130 -34.31 -6.02 -2.23
CA HIS A 130 -34.89 -6.96 -1.27
C HIS A 130 -35.26 -6.16 -0.03
N ALA A 131 -36.56 -6.01 0.17
CA ALA A 131 -37.12 -5.48 1.40
C ALA A 131 -36.77 -6.42 2.57
N ASN A 132 -35.75 -6.05 3.34
CA ASN A 132 -35.68 -6.42 4.74
C ASN A 132 -34.98 -5.32 5.53
N ALA A 133 -35.66 -4.85 6.57
CA ALA A 133 -35.28 -3.71 7.38
C ALA A 133 -33.98 -3.99 8.16
N GLY A 134 -32.96 -3.15 7.94
CA GLY A 134 -31.71 -3.17 8.72
C GLY A 134 -30.60 -2.36 8.07
N GLN A 135 -30.50 -1.08 8.45
CA GLN A 135 -29.33 -0.18 8.36
C GLN A 135 -28.59 -0.08 7.00
N GLN A 136 -28.83 1.04 6.32
CA GLN A 136 -28.22 1.42 5.04
C GLN A 136 -26.74 1.81 5.21
N HIS A 137 -25.84 1.05 4.61
CA HIS A 137 -24.53 1.56 4.17
C HIS A 137 -24.53 1.64 2.64
N ALA A 138 -24.33 2.84 2.11
CA ALA A 138 -24.16 3.07 0.67
C ALA A 138 -22.87 2.38 0.18
N PRO A 139 -22.85 1.83 -1.05
CA PRO A 139 -21.62 1.27 -1.63
C PRO A 139 -20.71 2.43 -2.04
N HIS A 140 -19.76 2.77 -1.17
CA HIS A 140 -18.65 3.62 -1.57
C HIS A 140 -17.78 2.85 -2.57
N ALA A 141 -17.91 3.19 -3.85
CA ALA A 141 -17.08 2.68 -4.95
C ALA A 141 -15.65 3.27 -4.96
N GLY A 142 -15.14 3.64 -3.79
CA GLY A 142 -13.76 4.05 -3.58
C GLY A 142 -13.28 3.35 -2.32
N GLY A 143 -12.14 2.67 -2.39
CA GLY A 143 -11.54 2.03 -1.22
C GLY A 143 -11.41 3.01 -0.05
N CYS A 144 -11.34 2.48 1.17
CA CYS A 144 -11.16 3.31 2.36
C CYS A 144 -9.98 4.27 2.14
N PRO A 145 -10.15 5.60 2.29
CA PRO A 145 -9.03 6.53 2.19
C PRO A 145 -7.86 6.12 3.08
N GLY A 146 -8.14 5.43 4.20
CA GLY A 146 -7.15 4.86 5.10
C GLY A 146 -6.17 3.87 4.47
N SER A 147 -6.51 3.23 3.35
CA SER A 147 -5.64 2.31 2.61
C SER A 147 -5.28 2.80 1.19
N ARG A 148 -5.73 4.02 0.82
CA ARG A 148 -5.46 4.57 -0.50
C ARG A 148 -4.04 5.14 -0.53
N THR A 149 -3.17 4.57 -1.37
CA THR A 149 -1.83 5.11 -1.62
C THR A 149 -1.93 6.46 -2.34
N ILE A 150 -1.39 7.51 -1.70
CA ILE A 150 -1.34 8.89 -2.18
C ILE A 150 0.09 9.39 -1.98
N ASP A 151 0.66 9.98 -3.04
CA ASP A 151 1.92 10.72 -2.97
C ASP A 151 1.63 12.23 -3.04
N PHE A 152 2.01 12.96 -2.01
CA PHE A 152 1.80 14.41 -1.93
C PHE A 152 2.87 15.21 -2.68
N ASN A 153 4.01 14.59 -3.05
CA ASN A 153 5.09 15.25 -3.77
C ASN A 153 4.85 15.39 -5.28
N ALA A 154 3.91 14.63 -5.85
CA ALA A 154 3.55 14.72 -7.28
C ALA A 154 3.08 16.14 -7.69
N ASN A 155 2.72 17.00 -6.73
CA ASN A 155 2.29 18.38 -6.95
C ASN A 155 3.42 19.44 -6.94
N GLY A 156 4.69 19.04 -7.03
CA GLY A 156 5.77 19.95 -7.47
C GLY A 156 6.01 21.19 -6.59
N LYS A 157 5.70 21.14 -5.29
CA LYS A 157 6.09 22.22 -4.37
C LYS A 157 7.53 22.01 -3.93
N THR A 158 8.45 22.54 -4.71
CA THR A 158 9.87 22.65 -4.40
C THR A 158 10.05 23.27 -3.02
N GLU A 159 10.87 22.61 -2.19
CA GLU A 159 11.31 23.10 -0.88
C GLU A 159 12.04 24.44 -1.05
N ALA A 160 11.31 25.54 -0.91
CA ALA A 160 11.92 26.78 -0.50
C ALA A 160 12.00 26.74 1.03
N ALA A 161 13.21 26.62 1.56
CA ALA A 161 13.50 26.88 2.96
C ALA A 161 13.20 28.37 3.24
N VAL A 162 11.93 28.68 3.49
CA VAL A 162 11.54 29.99 4.01
C VAL A 162 11.99 30.00 5.46
N ALA A 163 12.97 30.85 5.78
CA ALA A 163 13.40 31.08 7.14
C ALA A 163 12.17 31.27 8.02
N ALA A 164 11.98 30.37 8.99
CA ALA A 164 10.81 30.36 9.84
C ALA A 164 10.72 31.69 10.60
N MET A 165 9.73 32.51 10.26
CA MET A 165 9.37 33.65 11.10
C MET A 165 8.74 33.12 12.40
N PRO A 166 9.07 33.68 13.56
CA PRO A 166 8.39 33.32 14.80
C PRO A 166 6.87 33.53 14.65
N GLY A 167 6.09 32.46 14.83
CA GLY A 167 4.63 32.50 14.75
C GLY A 167 4.02 32.14 13.38
N ALA A 168 4.81 31.78 12.37
CA ALA A 168 4.26 31.21 11.14
C ALA A 168 3.74 29.77 11.36
N PRO A 169 2.60 29.39 10.74
CA PRO A 169 2.09 28.03 10.84
C PRO A 169 3.10 27.03 10.23
N VAL A 170 3.43 26.00 10.99
CA VAL A 170 4.35 24.93 10.55
C VAL A 170 3.66 24.10 9.46
N GLN A 171 4.28 24.00 8.30
CA GLN A 171 3.80 23.16 7.21
C GLN A 171 4.12 21.68 7.49
N SER A 172 3.18 20.79 7.18
CA SER A 172 3.40 19.35 7.32
C SER A 172 4.53 18.87 6.41
N ALA A 173 5.49 18.16 6.98
CA ALA A 173 6.53 17.43 6.26
C ALA A 173 6.09 16.06 5.70
N LEU A 174 4.81 15.68 5.86
CA LEU A 174 4.32 14.38 5.42
C LEU A 174 4.28 14.29 3.88
N ARG A 175 4.92 13.26 3.33
CA ARG A 175 5.07 13.06 1.87
C ARG A 175 4.07 12.09 1.28
N GLN A 176 3.56 11.15 2.06
CA GLN A 176 2.66 10.11 1.57
C GLN A 176 1.58 9.70 2.56
N TRP A 177 0.58 8.99 2.04
CA TRP A 177 -0.43 8.25 2.79
C TRP A 177 -0.70 6.90 2.12
N PRO A 178 -1.01 5.80 2.83
CA PRO A 178 -1.01 5.66 4.29
C PRO A 178 0.40 5.69 4.89
N ILE A 179 0.48 5.74 6.22
CA ILE A 179 1.76 5.76 6.95
C ILE A 179 1.98 4.51 7.81
N GLN A 180 0.93 3.73 8.06
CA GLN A 180 1.03 2.50 8.85
C GLN A 180 1.77 1.43 8.04
N LEU A 181 2.84 0.84 8.60
CA LEU A 181 3.67 -0.17 7.90
C LEU A 181 2.82 -1.34 7.39
N HIS A 182 1.74 -1.67 8.11
CA HIS A 182 0.78 -2.67 7.69
C HIS A 182 0.10 -2.34 6.36
N LEU A 183 -0.18 -1.06 6.11
CA LEU A 183 -0.97 -0.55 4.99
C LEU A 183 -0.13 -0.05 3.82
N VAL A 184 1.15 0.25 4.02
CA VAL A 184 2.01 0.78 2.97
C VAL A 184 2.45 -0.30 1.99
N SER A 185 2.40 0.02 0.70
CA SER A 185 2.97 -0.82 -0.35
C SER A 185 4.50 -0.65 -0.38
N PRO A 186 5.29 -1.74 -0.32
CA PRO A 186 6.74 -1.65 -0.40
C PRO A 186 7.27 -0.97 -1.66
N GLN A 187 6.53 -1.08 -2.77
CA GLN A 187 6.88 -0.56 -4.10
C GLN A 187 6.16 0.75 -4.45
N ALA A 188 5.52 1.42 -3.48
CA ALA A 188 4.89 2.71 -3.77
C ALA A 188 5.95 3.74 -4.22
N PRO A 189 5.65 4.62 -5.20
CA PRO A 189 6.63 5.56 -5.76
C PRO A 189 7.32 6.44 -4.72
N CYS A 190 6.62 6.79 -3.64
CA CYS A 190 7.16 7.59 -2.56
C CYS A 190 8.34 6.91 -1.82
N PHE A 191 8.49 5.59 -1.89
CA PHE A 191 9.61 4.87 -1.28
C PHE A 191 10.81 4.70 -2.23
N GLU A 192 10.65 4.92 -3.52
CA GLU A 192 11.73 4.71 -4.50
C GLU A 192 12.92 5.63 -4.20
N ARG A 193 14.09 5.02 -3.94
CA ARG A 193 15.35 5.71 -3.59
C ARG A 193 15.17 6.77 -2.50
N SER A 194 14.32 6.48 -1.53
CA SER A 194 14.00 7.39 -0.41
C SER A 194 14.86 7.12 0.82
N ASP A 195 15.00 8.13 1.69
CA ASP A 195 15.36 7.89 3.08
C ASP A 195 14.11 7.52 3.86
N LEU A 196 14.08 6.32 4.45
CA LEU A 196 12.94 5.83 5.21
C LEU A 196 13.06 6.26 6.69
N LEU A 197 12.00 6.87 7.23
CA LEU A 197 11.79 7.00 8.67
C LEU A 197 10.82 5.91 9.12
N LEU A 198 11.32 4.91 9.84
CA LEU A 198 10.51 3.91 10.51
C LEU A 198 10.34 4.31 11.98
N ALA A 199 9.15 4.78 12.36
CA ALA A 199 8.92 5.34 13.70
C ALA A 199 7.95 4.50 14.53
N ALA A 200 8.19 4.40 15.83
CA ALA A 200 7.20 3.91 16.77
C ALA A 200 6.00 4.87 16.82
N ASP A 201 4.78 4.34 16.91
CA ASP A 201 3.55 5.16 16.91
C ASP A 201 3.56 6.31 17.93
N CYS A 202 4.08 6.06 19.13
CA CYS A 202 4.14 7.07 20.19
C CYS A 202 5.17 8.18 19.92
N ALA A 203 6.16 7.97 19.05
CA ALA A 203 7.26 8.91 18.83
C ALA A 203 6.75 10.27 18.31
N ALA A 204 5.82 10.25 17.36
CA ALA A 204 5.25 11.46 16.78
C ALA A 204 4.44 12.29 17.78
N PHE A 205 3.86 11.65 18.81
CA PHE A 205 3.09 12.33 19.85
C PHE A 205 3.93 12.77 21.04
N ALA A 206 5.07 12.11 21.28
CA ALA A 206 6.01 12.50 22.32
C ALA A 206 6.87 13.70 21.88
N VAL A 207 7.32 13.73 20.62
CA VAL A 207 8.22 14.77 20.10
C VAL A 207 7.42 15.96 19.57
N GLY A 208 7.49 17.10 20.24
CA GLY A 208 6.72 18.30 19.87
C GLY A 208 6.92 18.80 18.44
N ASP A 209 8.15 18.70 17.89
CA ASP A 209 8.45 18.98 16.48
C ASP A 209 8.95 17.73 15.76
N PHE A 210 8.11 16.70 15.68
CA PHE A 210 8.48 15.44 15.01
C PHE A 210 8.69 15.63 13.50
N HIS A 211 7.86 16.47 12.86
CA HIS A 211 7.92 16.71 11.43
C HIS A 211 9.24 17.37 11.02
N GLY A 212 9.63 18.45 11.71
CA GLY A 212 10.88 19.15 11.43
C GLY A 212 12.12 18.33 11.81
N LYS A 213 12.09 17.67 12.98
CA LYS A 213 13.27 16.93 13.49
C LYS A 213 13.56 15.62 12.76
N PHE A 214 12.53 14.87 12.39
CA PHE A 214 12.70 13.50 11.89
C PHE A 214 12.10 13.27 10.51
N MET A 215 10.95 13.87 10.19
CA MET A 215 10.20 13.53 8.98
C MET A 215 10.66 14.28 7.71
N GLN A 216 11.21 15.49 7.86
CA GLN A 216 11.59 16.32 6.71
C GLN A 216 12.50 15.57 5.73
N GLY A 217 12.11 15.55 4.45
CA GLY A 217 12.84 14.88 3.38
C GLY A 217 12.73 13.35 3.38
N LYS A 218 12.04 12.74 4.35
CA LYS A 218 11.95 11.27 4.50
C LYS A 218 10.57 10.74 4.18
N SER A 219 10.52 9.53 3.64
CA SER A 219 9.27 8.77 3.52
C SER A 219 9.00 8.10 4.86
N LEU A 220 7.76 8.21 5.36
CA LEU A 220 7.37 7.70 6.68
C LEU A 220 6.74 6.31 6.64
N ALA A 221 7.13 5.43 7.57
CA ALA A 221 6.34 4.27 7.98
C ALA A 221 6.28 4.23 9.51
N ILE A 222 5.13 3.87 10.09
CA ILE A 222 4.95 3.71 11.53
C ILE A 222 4.48 2.30 11.87
N ALA A 223 4.93 1.79 13.02
CA ALA A 223 4.52 0.49 13.53
C ALA A 223 4.71 0.41 15.05
N CYS A 224 3.94 -0.47 15.70
CA CYS A 224 4.04 -0.74 17.13
C CYS A 224 4.15 -2.24 17.41
N PRO A 225 5.36 -2.79 17.68
CA PRO A 225 5.55 -4.23 17.90
C PRO A 225 4.72 -4.84 19.04
N LYS A 226 4.18 -4.01 19.95
CA LYS A 226 3.33 -4.43 21.07
C LYS A 226 1.86 -4.57 20.67
N LEU A 227 1.39 -3.73 19.76
CA LEU A 227 -0.03 -3.64 19.40
C LEU A 227 -0.33 -4.32 18.06
N ASP A 228 0.65 -4.31 17.17
CA ASP A 228 0.55 -4.89 15.86
C ASP A 228 0.69 -6.41 15.94
N SER A 229 0.13 -7.11 14.95
CA SER A 229 0.24 -8.56 14.80
C SER A 229 0.89 -8.92 13.47
N GLY A 230 1.39 -10.15 13.34
CA GLY A 230 2.02 -10.60 12.10
C GLY A 230 3.33 -9.87 11.75
N MET A 231 4.27 -9.78 12.71
CA MET A 231 5.56 -9.07 12.52
C MET A 231 6.38 -9.58 11.32
N GLU A 232 6.15 -10.83 10.92
CA GLU A 232 6.76 -11.42 9.73
C GLU A 232 6.44 -10.61 8.45
N ILE A 233 5.21 -10.10 8.34
CA ILE A 233 4.79 -9.25 7.22
C ILE A 233 5.64 -7.97 7.19
N TYR A 234 6.00 -7.42 8.35
CA TYR A 234 6.81 -6.20 8.42
C TYR A 234 8.26 -6.47 8.02
N VAL A 235 8.80 -7.63 8.39
CA VAL A 235 10.11 -8.08 7.94
C VAL A 235 10.13 -8.20 6.41
N GLU A 236 9.11 -8.84 5.83
CA GLU A 236 8.98 -9.02 4.38
C GLU A 236 8.80 -7.69 3.65
N LYS A 237 7.93 -6.80 4.15
CA LYS A 237 7.72 -5.46 3.58
C LYS A 237 9.01 -4.64 3.59
N LEU A 238 9.75 -4.62 4.70
CA LEU A 238 11.01 -3.89 4.78
C LEU A 238 12.08 -4.49 3.88
N ALA A 239 12.19 -5.82 3.80
CA ALA A 239 13.11 -6.48 2.86
C ALA A 239 12.77 -6.11 1.41
N ALA A 240 11.48 -6.12 1.04
CA ALA A 240 11.01 -5.68 -0.27
C ALA A 240 11.29 -4.19 -0.53
N MET A 241 11.13 -3.30 0.45
CA MET A 241 11.50 -1.88 0.30
C MET A 241 13.02 -1.71 0.06
N ILE A 242 13.85 -2.50 0.75
CA ILE A 242 15.30 -2.48 0.59
C ILE A 242 15.71 -2.89 -0.84
N ASP A 243 15.14 -4.01 -1.32
CA ASP A 243 15.54 -4.62 -2.58
C ASP A 243 14.86 -3.99 -3.81
N LEU A 244 13.55 -3.76 -3.75
CA LEU A 244 12.73 -3.34 -4.89
C LEU A 244 12.65 -1.82 -5.03
N SER A 245 12.42 -1.13 -3.92
CA SER A 245 12.35 0.35 -3.91
C SER A 245 13.69 1.01 -3.73
N HIS A 246 14.75 0.24 -3.52
CA HIS A 246 16.11 0.75 -3.40
C HIS A 246 16.28 1.88 -2.37
N ILE A 247 15.61 1.80 -1.21
CA ILE A 247 15.73 2.83 -0.16
C ILE A 247 17.21 3.11 0.21
N ASN A 248 17.53 4.36 0.48
CA ASN A 248 18.90 4.85 0.71
C ASN A 248 19.37 4.59 2.14
N THR A 249 18.52 4.92 3.13
CA THR A 249 18.79 4.75 4.56
C THR A 249 17.50 4.39 5.30
N ILE A 250 17.64 3.80 6.50
CA ILE A 250 16.53 3.61 7.44
C ILE A 250 16.88 4.32 8.75
N THR A 251 16.14 5.36 9.11
CA THR A 251 16.12 5.90 10.47
C THR A 251 15.05 5.17 11.27
N VAL A 252 15.43 4.51 12.35
CA VAL A 252 14.50 3.84 13.27
C VAL A 252 14.33 4.68 14.53
N ALA A 253 13.19 5.35 14.65
CA ALA A 253 12.86 6.20 15.80
C ALA A 253 12.02 5.41 16.81
N ILE A 254 12.62 5.06 17.94
CA ILE A 254 11.99 4.27 19.00
C ILE A 254 11.88 5.05 20.30
N MET A 255 10.89 4.72 21.12
CA MET A 255 10.79 5.20 22.49
C MET A 255 11.75 4.42 23.41
N GLU A 256 12.13 5.00 24.55
CA GLU A 256 13.01 4.38 25.56
C GLU A 256 12.42 3.12 26.23
N VAL A 257 11.12 2.87 26.01
CA VAL A 257 10.43 1.70 26.55
C VAL A 257 10.85 0.40 25.85
N PRO A 258 10.93 -0.72 26.58
CA PRO A 258 11.46 -1.97 26.05
C PRO A 258 10.65 -2.55 24.88
N CYS A 259 9.35 -2.26 24.81
CA CYS A 259 8.50 -2.77 23.72
C CYS A 259 8.87 -2.21 22.34
N CYS A 260 9.54 -1.05 22.25
CA CYS A 260 9.97 -0.50 20.97
C CYS A 260 11.22 -1.19 20.41
N GLY A 261 11.96 -1.97 21.22
CA GLY A 261 13.10 -2.77 20.74
C GLY A 261 12.74 -3.79 19.65
N GLY A 262 11.46 -4.19 19.56
CA GLY A 262 10.96 -5.05 18.50
C GLY A 262 11.17 -4.46 17.10
N LEU A 263 11.05 -3.14 16.92
CA LEU A 263 11.27 -2.46 15.63
C LEU A 263 12.70 -2.68 15.12
N MET A 264 13.69 -2.55 16.00
CA MET A 264 15.09 -2.83 15.64
C MET A 264 15.31 -4.30 15.25
N SER A 265 14.62 -5.22 15.94
CA SER A 265 14.72 -6.65 15.64
C SER A 265 14.12 -6.97 14.26
N ILE A 266 12.99 -6.35 13.92
CA ILE A 266 12.33 -6.45 12.62
C ILE A 266 13.24 -5.91 11.51
N VAL A 267 13.85 -4.73 11.69
CA VAL A 267 14.79 -4.15 10.71
C VAL A 267 16.02 -5.02 10.53
N ALA A 268 16.60 -5.55 11.62
CA ALA A 268 17.77 -6.42 11.55
C ALA A 268 17.49 -7.75 10.83
N GLU A 269 16.30 -8.32 11.02
CA GLU A 269 15.86 -9.49 10.25
C GLU A 269 15.64 -9.13 8.77
N ALA A 270 14.99 -8.00 8.47
CA ALA A 270 14.79 -7.54 7.10
C ALA A 270 16.12 -7.33 6.35
N GLN A 271 17.11 -6.71 7.00
CA GLN A 271 18.47 -6.57 6.44
C GLN A 271 19.16 -7.92 6.17
N ARG A 272 18.90 -8.94 6.99
CA ARG A 272 19.46 -10.30 6.77
C ARG A 272 18.83 -11.01 5.58
N ARG A 273 17.56 -10.71 5.27
CA ARG A 273 16.83 -11.29 4.13
C ARG A 273 17.05 -10.54 2.83
N ALA A 274 17.27 -9.23 2.91
CA ALA A 274 17.48 -8.41 1.74
C ALA A 274 18.79 -8.78 1.02
N SER A 275 18.78 -8.66 -0.30
CA SER A 275 19.94 -8.90 -1.15
C SER A 275 21.01 -7.80 -1.04
N ARG A 276 20.62 -6.59 -0.60
CA ARG A 276 21.52 -5.45 -0.42
C ARG A 276 21.53 -4.92 1.01
N LYS A 277 22.65 -4.31 1.38
CA LYS A 277 22.79 -3.59 2.65
C LYS A 277 22.24 -2.17 2.53
N VAL A 278 21.53 -1.74 3.57
CA VAL A 278 21.08 -0.36 3.76
C VAL A 278 21.63 0.15 5.10
N PRO A 279 22.22 1.35 5.17
CA PRO A 279 22.62 1.97 6.43
C PRO A 279 21.42 2.22 7.35
N VAL A 280 21.56 1.89 8.63
CA VAL A 280 20.51 2.06 9.63
C VAL A 280 20.98 3.02 10.72
N LYS A 281 20.15 4.02 11.03
CA LYS A 281 20.36 4.95 12.15
C LYS A 281 19.29 4.68 13.20
N LYS A 282 19.68 4.30 14.40
CA LYS A 282 18.79 4.14 15.55
C LYS A 282 18.72 5.45 16.34
N VAL A 283 17.51 5.87 16.66
CA VAL A 283 17.22 7.04 17.50
C VAL A 283 16.36 6.59 18.67
N VAL A 284 16.77 6.93 19.90
CA VAL A 284 16.01 6.63 21.12
C VAL A 284 15.43 7.92 21.69
N ILE A 285 14.12 7.93 21.91
CA ILE A 285 13.33 9.08 22.37
C ILE A 285 12.81 8.80 23.78
N SER A 286 12.99 9.74 24.70
CA SER A 286 12.47 9.64 26.07
C SER A 286 10.94 9.71 26.10
N LEU A 287 10.34 9.32 27.22
CA LEU A 287 8.90 9.49 27.46
C LEU A 287 8.45 10.96 27.41
N GLN A 288 9.37 11.92 27.50
CA GLN A 288 9.12 13.36 27.40
C GLN A 288 9.47 13.94 26.02
N GLY A 289 9.83 13.10 25.04
CA GLY A 289 10.09 13.54 23.66
C GLY A 289 11.50 14.09 23.40
N GLU A 290 12.43 13.86 24.32
CA GLU A 290 13.84 14.24 24.15
C GLU A 290 14.63 13.13 23.46
N THR A 291 15.57 13.48 22.59
CA THR A 291 16.47 12.48 21.99
C THR A 291 17.52 12.07 23.02
N LEU A 292 17.48 10.80 23.44
CA LEU A 292 18.45 10.22 24.38
C LEU A 292 19.73 9.78 23.69
N SER A 293 19.63 9.19 22.49
CA SER A 293 20.79 8.71 21.74
C SER A 293 20.50 8.61 20.24
N GLU A 294 21.55 8.79 19.44
CA GLU A 294 21.55 8.54 18.00
C GLU A 294 22.81 7.77 17.60
N GLU A 295 22.65 6.60 16.96
CA GLU A 295 23.76 5.74 16.58
C GLU A 295 23.52 5.09 15.21
N TRP A 296 24.58 4.95 14.42
CA TRP A 296 24.56 4.17 13.19
C TRP A 296 24.91 2.72 13.53
N VAL A 297 24.10 1.78 13.07
CA VAL A 297 24.20 0.34 13.37
C VAL A 297 24.37 -0.50 12.11
#